data_AF-A0A2U2DUZ1-F1
#
_entry.id   AF-A0A2U2DUZ1-F1
#
_cell.length_a   1.000
_cell.length_b   1.000
_cell.length_c   1.000
_cell.angle_alpha   90.00
_cell.angle_beta   90.00
_cell.angle_gamma   90.00
#
_symmetry.space_group_name_H-M   'P 1'
#
loop_
_entity.id
_entity.type
_entity.pdbx_description
1 polymer ?
#
loop_
_entity_poly.entity_id
_entity_poly.type
_entity_poly.pdbx_seq_one_letter_code
_entity_poly.pdbx_strand_id
1 'polypeptide(L)'
;MKLVCEIKISGVDTLVALTTAPGIDLGAFVKVKPGIGKPFYVWTSIPQPNPTSCDFSNAPIVSSDTAVNNAAIAAISVAPEDVLTW
;
A
#
# COMPACT_ATOMS: atom_id res chain seq x y z
N MET A 1 8.34 2.57 -6.75
CA MET A 1 7.63 1.49 -6.01
C MET A 1 6.16 1.52 -6.39
N LYS A 2 5.42 0.47 -6.06
CA LYS A 2 3.97 0.33 -6.23
C LYS A 2 3.33 0.24 -4.85
N LEU A 3 2.48 1.20 -4.54
CA LEU A 3 1.65 1.19 -3.34
C LEU A 3 0.27 0.63 -3.70
N VAL A 4 -0.17 -0.39 -2.97
CA VAL A 4 -1.53 -0.92 -3.06
C VAL A 4 -2.25 -0.63 -1.75
N CYS A 5 -3.41 0.02 -1.86
CA CYS A 5 -4.25 0.36 -0.72
C CYS A 5 -5.70 0.63 -1.16
N GLU A 6 -6.60 0.74 -0.21
CA GLU A 6 -7.95 1.27 -0.46
C GLU A 6 -7.99 2.77 -0.19
N ILE A 7 -8.62 3.52 -1.08
CA ILE A 7 -8.94 4.93 -0.86
C ILE A 7 -10.44 5.16 -1.04
N LYS A 8 -10.99 6.13 -0.33
CA LYS A 8 -12.39 6.55 -0.52
C LYS A 8 -12.52 7.44 -1.74
N ILE A 9 -13.28 6.99 -2.73
CA ILE A 9 -13.69 7.78 -3.90
C ILE A 9 -15.22 7.87 -3.87
N SER A 10 -15.76 9.07 -3.74
CA SER A 10 -17.22 9.30 -3.67
C SER A 10 -17.93 8.46 -2.60
N GLY A 11 -17.26 8.20 -1.47
CA GLY A 11 -17.80 7.43 -0.35
C GLY A 11 -17.63 5.91 -0.45
N VAL A 12 -17.12 5.40 -1.57
CA VAL A 12 -16.84 3.98 -1.78
C VAL A 12 -15.35 3.72 -1.56
N ASP A 13 -15.01 2.69 -0.78
CA ASP A 13 -13.63 2.22 -0.67
C ASP A 13 -13.26 1.50 -1.98
N THR A 14 -12.24 2.02 -2.68
CA THR A 14 -11.78 1.53 -3.97
C THR A 14 -10.32 1.13 -3.87
N LEU A 15 -9.98 -0.08 -4.33
CA LEU A 15 -8.60 -0.53 -4.45
C LEU A 15 -7.86 0.31 -5.49
N VAL A 16 -6.69 0.83 -5.11
CA VAL A 16 -5.81 1.57 -6.02
C VAL A 16 -4.40 1.03 -5.96
N ALA A 17 -3.77 0.93 -7.14
CA ALA A 17 -2.35 0.66 -7.29
C ALA A 17 -1.64 1.92 -7.80
N LEU A 18 -0.93 2.60 -6.91
CA LEU A 18 -0.27 3.88 -7.18
C LEU A 18 1.23 3.68 -7.45
N THR A 19 1.73 4.30 -8.51
CA THR A 19 3.17 4.38 -8.77
C THR A 19 3.76 5.54 -7.96
N THR A 20 4.77 5.25 -7.15
CA THR A 20 5.52 6.28 -6.42
C THR A 20 6.72 6.77 -7.21
N ALA A 21 7.03 8.06 -7.08
CA ALA A 21 8.25 8.62 -7.66
C ALA A 21 9.51 8.05 -6.96
N PRO A 22 10.64 7.92 -7.67
CA PRO A 22 11.90 7.53 -7.05
C PRO A 22 12.34 8.53 -5.97
N GLY A 23 12.97 8.04 -4.90
CA GLY A 23 13.56 8.87 -3.85
C GLY A 23 12.59 9.53 -2.88
N ILE A 24 11.28 9.25 -2.96
CA ILE A 24 10.31 9.77 -1.98
C ILE A 24 10.39 9.01 -0.66
N ASP A 25 10.07 9.69 0.44
CA ASP A 25 9.79 9.05 1.73
C ASP A 25 8.44 8.32 1.66
N LEU A 26 8.50 6.99 1.57
CA LEU A 26 7.32 6.15 1.44
C LEU A 26 6.46 6.17 2.71
N GLY A 27 7.08 6.25 3.90
CA GLY A 27 6.38 6.34 5.18
C GLY A 27 5.54 7.62 5.30
N ALA A 28 6.05 8.73 4.75
CA ALA A 28 5.28 9.97 4.64
C ALA A 28 4.19 9.87 3.57
N PHE A 29 4.46 9.18 2.46
CA PHE A 29 3.50 9.00 1.37
C PHE A 29 2.28 8.16 1.77
N VAL A 30 2.48 7.05 2.50
CA VAL A 30 1.38 6.19 2.96
C VAL A 30 0.49 6.89 3.99
N LYS A 31 1.01 7.88 4.72
CA LYS A 31 0.19 8.75 5.59
C LYS A 31 -0.80 9.61 4.83
N VAL A 32 -0.45 10.01 3.60
CA VAL A 32 -1.27 10.91 2.79
C VAL A 32 -2.28 10.16 1.93
N LYS A 33 -1.90 9.02 1.34
CA LYS A 33 -2.72 8.34 0.33
C LYS A 33 -3.74 7.35 0.94
N PRO A 34 -3.33 6.22 1.55
CA PRO A 34 -4.26 5.40 2.32
C PRO A 34 -4.82 6.19 3.51
N GLY A 35 -3.96 6.94 4.20
CA GLY A 35 -4.32 7.63 5.43
C GLY A 35 -4.06 6.77 6.66
N ILE A 36 -3.93 7.41 7.83
CA ILE A 36 -3.67 6.75 9.10
C ILE A 36 -4.78 5.74 9.42
N GLY A 37 -4.40 4.55 9.89
CA GLY A 37 -5.33 3.48 10.25
C GLY A 37 -5.81 2.61 9.08
N LYS A 38 -5.41 2.92 7.84
CA LYS A 38 -5.73 2.08 6.68
C LYS A 38 -4.65 1.04 6.43
N PRO A 39 -5.01 -0.15 5.93
CA PRO A 39 -4.03 -1.16 5.52
C PRO A 39 -3.34 -0.76 4.22
N PHE A 40 -2.12 -1.25 4.01
CA PHE A 40 -1.37 -0.98 2.79
C PHE A 40 -0.33 -2.06 2.49
N TYR A 41 0.07 -2.16 1.23
CA TYR A 41 1.27 -2.86 0.81
C TYR A 41 2.11 -2.01 -0.14
N VAL A 42 3.43 -2.20 -0.11
CA VAL A 42 4.36 -1.53 -1.03
C VAL A 42 5.36 -2.55 -1.57
N TRP A 43 5.53 -2.57 -2.89
CA TRP A 43 6.52 -3.40 -3.57
C TRP A 43 7.34 -2.60 -4.58
N THR A 44 8.47 -3.14 -5.03
CA THR A 44 9.27 -2.56 -6.12
C THR A 44 8.50 -2.52 -7.43
N SER A 45 7.84 -3.63 -7.76
CA SER A 45 6.90 -3.79 -8.86
C SER A 45 5.76 -4.73 -8.46
N ILE A 46 4.66 -4.67 -9.22
CA ILE A 46 3.59 -5.66 -9.17
C ILE A 46 3.37 -6.18 -10.60
N PRO A 47 2.89 -7.43 -10.78
CA PRO A 47 2.49 -7.95 -12.08
C PRO A 47 1.49 -7.04 -12.82
N GLN A 48 1.36 -7.25 -14.14
CA GLN A 48 0.31 -6.64 -14.96
C GLN A 48 -0.75 -7.70 -15.32
N PRO A 49 -2.06 -7.37 -15.48
CA PRO A 49 -2.75 -6.06 -15.49
C PRO A 49 -2.81 -5.39 -14.11
N ASN A 50 -3.64 -4.37 -13.83
CA ASN A 50 -3.79 -3.87 -12.44
C ASN A 50 -4.63 -4.84 -11.59
N PRO A 51 -4.39 -4.94 -10.27
CA PRO A 51 -5.12 -5.91 -9.44
C PRO A 51 -6.57 -5.46 -9.25
N THR A 52 -7.48 -6.42 -9.20
CA THR A 52 -8.92 -6.22 -8.96
C THR A 52 -9.28 -6.38 -7.48
N SER A 53 -8.50 -7.12 -6.70
CA SER A 53 -8.65 -7.23 -5.25
C SER A 53 -7.31 -7.42 -4.54
N CYS A 54 -7.30 -7.20 -3.22
CA CYS A 54 -6.15 -7.45 -2.35
C CYS A 54 -6.60 -7.99 -0.99
N ASP A 55 -5.96 -9.05 -0.48
CA ASP A 55 -6.14 -9.51 0.89
C ASP A 55 -5.30 -8.65 1.85
N PHE A 56 -5.99 -7.82 2.64
CA PHE A 56 -5.36 -6.95 3.64
C PHE A 56 -5.33 -7.53 5.06
N SER A 57 -5.72 -8.79 5.25
CA SER A 57 -5.89 -9.39 6.60
C SER A 57 -4.60 -9.35 7.44
N ASN A 58 -3.45 -9.42 6.79
CA ASN A 58 -2.12 -9.35 7.42
C ASN A 58 -1.31 -8.13 6.95
N ALA A 59 -1.97 -7.13 6.38
CA ALA A 59 -1.30 -5.95 5.89
C ALA A 59 -0.85 -5.04 7.04
N PRO A 60 0.32 -4.38 6.90
CA PRO A 60 0.66 -3.25 7.75
C PRO A 60 -0.45 -2.20 7.80
N ILE A 61 -0.67 -1.65 8.99
CA ILE A 61 -1.59 -0.53 9.20
C ILE A 61 -0.79 0.77 9.26
N VAL A 62 -1.21 1.79 8.52
CA VAL A 62 -0.56 3.10 8.53
C VAL A 62 -0.60 3.71 9.94
N SER A 63 0.58 4.02 10.48
CA SER A 63 0.81 4.78 11.70
C SER A 63 0.85 6.28 11.43
N SER A 64 0.59 7.09 12.46
CA SER A 64 0.85 8.54 12.45
C SER A 64 2.35 8.86 12.42
N ASP A 65 3.21 7.92 12.81
CA ASP A 65 4.66 8.06 12.77
C ASP A 65 5.25 7.53 11.45
N THR A 66 5.96 8.42 10.75
CA THR A 66 6.63 8.12 9.48
C THR A 66 7.72 7.04 9.65
N ALA A 67 8.46 7.04 10.76
CA ALA A 67 9.51 6.05 11.00
C ALA A 67 8.93 4.64 11.18
N VAL A 68 7.80 4.53 11.89
CA VAL A 68 7.07 3.26 12.05
C VAL A 68 6.58 2.75 10.70
N ASN A 69 6.04 3.62 9.84
CA ASN A 69 5.62 3.22 8.51
C ASN A 69 6.78 2.73 7.64
N ASN A 70 7.93 3.42 7.68
CA ASN A 70 9.12 2.99 6.95
C ASN A 70 9.64 1.63 7.45
N ALA A 71 9.64 1.40 8.77
CA ALA A 71 9.97 0.09 9.34
C ALA A 71 8.98 -0.99 8.90
N ALA A 72 7.68 -0.67 8.89
CA ALA A 72 6.64 -1.59 8.44
C ALA A 72 6.77 -1.94 6.95
N ILE A 73 7.07 -0.96 6.10
CA ILE A 73 7.37 -1.17 4.67
C ILE A 73 8.56 -2.11 4.50
N ALA A 74 9.64 -1.89 5.25
CA ALA A 74 10.84 -2.74 5.19
C ALA A 74 10.60 -4.16 5.70
N ALA A 75 9.58 -4.37 6.55
CA ALA A 75 9.19 -5.66 7.08
C ALA A 75 8.23 -6.44 6.17
N ILE A 76 7.71 -5.85 5.08
CA ILE A 76 6.87 -6.56 4.11
C ILE A 76 7.71 -7.62 3.40
N SER A 77 7.42 -8.89 3.69
CA SER A 77 8.08 -10.05 3.08
C SER A 77 7.18 -10.85 2.12
N VAL A 78 5.86 -10.57 2.15
CA VAL A 78 4.87 -11.23 1.29
C VAL A 78 5.03 -10.79 -0.17
N ALA A 79 4.91 -11.74 -1.10
CA ALA A 79 5.00 -11.42 -2.52
C ALA A 79 3.65 -10.84 -3.02
N PRO A 80 3.65 -10.00 -4.08
CA PRO A 80 2.42 -9.48 -4.65
C PRO A 80 1.40 -10.57 -5.00
N GLU A 81 1.84 -11.68 -5.59
CA GLU A 81 1.00 -12.81 -5.99
C GLU A 81 0.32 -13.56 -4.83
N ASP A 82 0.81 -13.42 -3.60
CA ASP A 82 0.21 -14.07 -2.42
C ASP A 82 -1.05 -13.33 -1.94
N VAL A 83 -1.18 -12.04 -2.26
CA VAL A 83 -2.23 -11.17 -1.72
C VAL A 83 -3.01 -10.40 -2.78
N LEU A 84 -2.56 -10.35 -4.04
CA LEU A 84 -3.26 -9.65 -5.13
C LEU A 84 -4.03 -10.64 -6.03
N THR A 85 -5.25 -10.26 -6.41
CA THR A 85 -6.04 -10.95 -7.45
C THR A 85 -6.19 -10.05 -8.69
N TRP A 86 -6.27 -10.64 -9.88
CA TRP A 86 -6.29 -9.96 -11.18
C TRP A 86 -7.58 -10.25 -11.94
#